data_AF-A0A6N7XUW0-F1
#
_entry.id   AF-A0A6N7XUW0-F1
#
_cell.length_a   1.000
_cell.length_b   1.000
_cell.length_c   1.000
_cell.angle_alpha   90.00
_cell.angle_beta   90.00
_cell.angle_gamma   90.00
#
_symmetry.space_group_name_H-M   'P 1'
#
loop_
_entity.id
_entity.type
_entity.pdbx_description
1 polymer ?
#
loop_
_entity_poly.entity_id
_entity_poly.type
_entity_poly.pdbx_seq_one_letter_code
_entity_poly.pdbx_strand_id
1 'polypeptide(L)'
;MRVENIQRTTPVATTDKIEAEKKIDSKTEAKDTQTTNETPAAVYEKTEQKETSHVYDKNTILKLKRQSQEAHSQLIRLVQEMLKRQGKSLELLGADEIVEVDETARLEAKALIGPDGPLGAEAVSQRLVDFAIAISGGDKSKVETLRSAIEQGFKEAEKILGELPDVSKETYKLTMEKLDAWAKEE
;
A
#
# COMPACT_ATOMS: atom_id res chain seq x y z
N MET A 1 -53.00 4.59 -36.52
CA MET A 1 -52.03 3.54 -36.91
C MET A 1 -51.30 3.12 -35.64
N ARG A 2 -51.69 1.99 -35.08
CA ARG A 2 -51.02 0.67 -35.09
C ARG A 2 -50.01 0.52 -33.94
N VAL A 3 -50.43 -0.26 -32.95
CA VAL A 3 -49.67 -0.86 -31.85
C VAL A 3 -49.06 -2.18 -32.32
N GLU A 4 -47.77 -2.41 -32.11
CA GLU A 4 -47.12 -3.73 -32.02
C GLU A 4 -45.89 -3.56 -31.10
N ASN A 5 -45.71 -4.11 -29.89
CA ASN A 5 -45.88 -5.45 -29.28
C ASN A 5 -44.55 -6.26 -29.24
N ILE A 6 -43.95 -6.31 -28.03
CA ILE A 6 -43.10 -7.34 -27.35
C ILE A 6 -41.98 -8.08 -28.12
N GLN A 7 -40.80 -8.26 -27.48
CA GLN A 7 -40.43 -9.48 -26.73
C GLN A 7 -39.03 -9.37 -26.08
N ARG A 8 -38.90 -9.97 -24.88
CA ARG A 8 -37.64 -10.32 -24.19
C ARG A 8 -37.29 -11.77 -24.56
N THR A 9 -36.01 -12.11 -24.79
CA THR A 9 -35.50 -13.50 -24.67
C THR A 9 -34.01 -13.56 -24.29
N THR A 10 -33.67 -14.65 -23.60
CA THR A 10 -32.48 -15.03 -22.83
C THR A 10 -31.43 -15.81 -23.67
N PRO A 11 -30.26 -16.22 -23.11
CA PRO A 11 -29.03 -16.51 -23.85
C PRO A 11 -28.94 -17.95 -24.37
N VAL A 12 -28.10 -18.17 -25.38
CA VAL A 12 -27.78 -19.51 -25.90
C VAL A 12 -26.28 -19.76 -25.75
N ALA A 13 -25.96 -20.71 -24.87
CA ALA A 13 -24.71 -21.45 -24.88
C ALA A 13 -24.72 -22.41 -26.09
N THR A 14 -23.57 -22.56 -26.74
CA THR A 14 -23.28 -23.76 -27.54
C THR A 14 -21.81 -24.11 -27.31
N THR A 15 -21.65 -25.21 -26.60
CA THR A 15 -20.48 -26.09 -26.60
C THR A 15 -20.37 -26.76 -27.96
N ASP A 16 -19.17 -26.75 -28.55
CA ASP A 16 -18.70 -27.88 -29.35
C ASP A 16 -17.27 -28.22 -28.96
N LYS A 17 -17.11 -29.49 -28.60
CA LYS A 17 -15.89 -30.23 -28.30
C LYS A 17 -15.60 -31.06 -29.56
N ILE A 18 -14.34 -31.25 -29.94
CA ILE A 18 -13.75 -32.53 -30.41
C ILE A 18 -12.24 -32.35 -30.70
N GLU A 19 -11.45 -33.18 -29.98
CA GLU A 19 -10.13 -33.85 -30.21
C GLU A 19 -8.93 -33.07 -30.79
N ALA A 20 -7.76 -32.97 -30.11
CA ALA A 20 -6.76 -34.00 -29.73
C ALA A 20 -6.11 -34.66 -30.99
N GLU A 21 -4.80 -34.77 -31.22
CA GLU A 21 -3.58 -34.88 -30.40
C GLU A 21 -2.34 -34.49 -31.24
N LYS A 22 -1.21 -34.07 -30.62
CA LYS A 22 0.04 -34.87 -30.49
C LYS A 22 1.29 -34.01 -30.22
N LYS A 23 2.00 -34.43 -29.15
CA LYS A 23 3.28 -33.96 -28.60
C LYS A 23 4.45 -33.92 -29.60
N ILE A 24 5.40 -32.98 -29.42
CA ILE A 24 6.85 -33.26 -29.43
C ILE A 24 7.58 -32.35 -28.41
N ASP A 25 8.34 -33.01 -27.52
CA ASP A 25 9.27 -32.50 -26.51
C ASP A 25 10.57 -31.99 -27.15
N SER A 26 11.19 -30.92 -26.62
CA SER A 26 12.64 -30.66 -26.76
C SER A 26 13.13 -29.61 -25.74
N LYS A 27 13.79 -30.13 -24.71
CA LYS A 27 14.70 -29.47 -23.75
C LYS A 27 15.92 -28.89 -24.47
N THR A 28 16.46 -27.74 -24.00
CA THR A 28 17.90 -27.50 -23.66
C THR A 28 18.24 -25.99 -23.56
N GLU A 29 18.51 -25.57 -22.32
CA GLU A 29 19.61 -24.74 -21.78
C GLU A 29 19.92 -23.32 -22.31
N ALA A 30 19.76 -22.38 -21.37
CA ALA A 30 20.74 -21.39 -20.87
C ALA A 30 21.64 -20.61 -21.86
N LYS A 31 21.46 -19.27 -21.85
CA LYS A 31 22.60 -18.34 -21.75
C LYS A 31 22.22 -17.03 -21.04
N ASP A 32 22.95 -16.80 -19.96
CA ASP A 32 23.13 -15.62 -19.13
C ASP A 32 23.45 -14.33 -19.92
N THR A 33 22.79 -13.22 -19.58
CA THR A 33 23.46 -11.91 -19.40
C THR A 33 22.59 -10.96 -18.53
N GLN A 34 22.98 -10.78 -17.27
CA GLN A 34 23.16 -9.49 -16.54
C GLN A 34 22.90 -8.19 -17.34
N THR A 35 22.32 -7.06 -16.89
CA THR A 35 22.14 -6.41 -15.58
C THR A 35 21.31 -5.14 -15.82
N THR A 36 20.34 -4.80 -14.95
CA THR A 36 20.13 -3.43 -14.44
C THR A 36 19.36 -3.51 -13.12
N ASN A 37 20.05 -3.19 -12.03
CA ASN A 37 19.49 -3.10 -10.68
C ASN A 37 18.57 -1.88 -10.57
N GLU A 38 17.27 -2.14 -10.48
CA GLU A 38 16.33 -1.27 -9.78
C GLU A 38 15.68 -2.15 -8.71
N THR A 39 15.97 -1.91 -7.44
CA THR A 39 15.29 -2.60 -6.34
C THR A 39 13.85 -2.08 -6.28
N PRO A 40 12.82 -2.89 -6.59
CA PRO A 40 11.45 -2.42 -6.48
C PRO A 40 11.09 -2.30 -4.99
N ALA A 41 10.58 -1.13 -4.61
CA ALA A 41 9.96 -0.90 -3.31
C ALA A 41 8.95 -2.01 -3.02
N ALA A 42 9.23 -2.83 -2.00
CA ALA A 42 8.39 -3.89 -1.43
C ALA A 42 7.22 -4.37 -2.31
N VAL A 43 7.52 -5.12 -3.38
CA VAL A 43 6.50 -5.80 -4.19
C VAL A 43 6.11 -7.10 -3.48
N TYR A 44 4.82 -7.25 -3.16
CA TYR A 44 4.28 -8.49 -2.59
C TYR A 44 4.19 -9.56 -3.68
N GLU A 45 5.24 -10.35 -3.85
CA GLU A 45 5.19 -11.57 -4.67
C GLU A 45 4.55 -12.72 -3.88
N LYS A 46 3.52 -13.32 -4.48
CA LYS A 46 2.91 -14.56 -4.00
C LYS A 46 3.88 -15.71 -4.29
N THR A 47 4.72 -16.07 -3.33
CA THR A 47 5.59 -17.24 -3.42
C THR A 47 4.78 -18.52 -3.26
N GLU A 48 4.96 -19.45 -4.18
CA GLU A 48 4.38 -20.80 -4.11
C GLU A 48 4.95 -21.57 -2.92
N GLN A 49 4.09 -22.38 -2.31
CA GLN A 49 4.19 -22.94 -0.97
C GLN A 49 5.51 -23.66 -0.64
N LYS A 50 6.12 -23.23 0.47
CA LYS A 50 6.75 -24.13 1.43
C LYS A 50 6.10 -23.88 2.78
N GLU A 51 5.29 -24.84 3.24
CA GLU A 51 4.52 -24.82 4.50
C GLU A 51 5.46 -24.76 5.71
N THR A 52 5.98 -23.59 6.03
CA THR A 52 6.10 -23.17 7.43
C THR A 52 4.86 -22.31 7.65
N SER A 53 3.90 -22.79 8.43
CA SER A 53 2.72 -22.04 8.86
C SER A 53 3.18 -20.76 9.57
N HIS A 54 3.44 -19.71 8.81
CA HIS A 54 3.73 -18.40 9.36
C HIS A 54 2.40 -17.92 9.92
N VAL A 55 2.32 -17.81 11.24
CA VAL A 55 1.12 -17.30 11.91
C VAL A 55 1.12 -15.79 11.68
N TYR A 56 0.30 -15.31 10.74
CA TYR A 56 0.05 -13.89 10.56
C TYR A 56 -1.45 -13.61 10.71
N ASP A 57 -1.79 -12.52 11.39
CA ASP A 57 -3.18 -12.09 11.53
C ASP A 57 -3.65 -11.43 10.23
N LYS A 58 -4.23 -12.25 9.36
CA LYS A 58 -4.73 -11.83 8.05
C LYS A 58 -5.79 -10.74 8.16
N ASN A 59 -6.66 -10.81 9.17
CA ASN A 59 -7.78 -9.88 9.29
C ASN A 59 -7.30 -8.48 9.66
N THR A 60 -6.38 -8.40 10.62
CA THR A 60 -5.76 -7.13 11.02
C THR A 60 -4.94 -6.52 9.89
N ILE A 61 -4.15 -7.33 9.17
CA ILE A 61 -3.40 -6.86 8.00
C ILE A 61 -4.32 -6.31 6.91
N LEU A 62 -5.42 -7.02 6.59
CA LEU A 62 -6.38 -6.56 5.59
C LEU A 62 -7.07 -5.25 6.00
N LYS A 63 -7.41 -5.11 7.29
CA LYS A 63 -7.97 -3.88 7.85
C LYS A 63 -6.98 -2.72 7.73
N LEU A 64 -5.72 -2.91 8.14
CA LEU A 64 -4.67 -1.89 8.07
C LEU A 64 -4.38 -1.49 6.62
N LYS A 65 -4.37 -2.45 5.69
CA LYS A 65 -4.23 -2.18 4.26
C LYS A 65 -5.35 -1.29 3.74
N ARG A 66 -6.61 -1.59 4.10
CA ARG A 66 -7.75 -0.73 3.72
C ARG A 66 -7.60 0.68 4.29
N GLN A 67 -7.20 0.82 5.55
CA GLN A 67 -6.98 2.14 6.18
C GLN A 67 -5.88 2.94 5.47
N SER A 68 -4.80 2.28 5.03
CA SER A 68 -3.75 2.91 4.24
C SER A 68 -4.25 3.36 2.87
N GLN A 69 -5.06 2.55 2.18
CA GLN A 69 -5.66 2.92 0.90
C GLN A 69 -6.66 4.09 1.02
N GLU A 70 -7.42 4.13 2.13
CA GLU A 70 -8.31 5.25 2.44
C GLU A 70 -7.54 6.54 2.68
N ALA A 71 -6.46 6.48 3.47
CA ALA A 71 -5.55 7.61 3.69
C ALA A 71 -4.94 8.12 2.37
N HIS A 72 -4.47 7.22 1.51
CA HIS A 72 -3.94 7.58 0.19
C HIS A 72 -4.99 8.24 -0.69
N SER A 73 -6.22 7.70 -0.69
CA SER A 73 -7.34 8.28 -1.43
C SER A 73 -7.72 9.68 -0.91
N GLN A 74 -7.66 9.90 0.41
CA GLN A 74 -7.89 11.21 1.01
C GLN A 74 -6.85 12.23 0.57
N LEU A 75 -5.56 11.85 0.54
CA LEU A 75 -4.49 12.71 0.02
C LEU A 75 -4.75 13.11 -1.44
N ILE A 76 -5.06 12.14 -2.31
CA ILE A 76 -5.38 12.42 -3.71
C ILE A 76 -6.57 13.37 -3.83
N ARG A 77 -7.63 13.17 -3.04
CA ARG A 77 -8.81 14.05 -3.04
C ARG A 77 -8.46 15.48 -2.63
N LEU A 78 -7.68 15.65 -1.56
CA LEU A 78 -7.23 16.98 -1.11
C LEU A 78 -6.46 17.70 -2.21
N VAL A 79 -5.54 17.00 -2.89
CA VAL A 79 -4.79 17.56 -4.03
C VAL A 79 -5.71 17.88 -5.21
N GLN A 80 -6.66 16.99 -5.53
CA GLN A 80 -7.63 17.22 -6.61
C GLN A 80 -8.51 18.44 -6.33
N GLU A 81 -8.99 18.62 -5.09
CA GLU A 81 -9.80 19.77 -4.70
C GLU A 81 -9.00 21.07 -4.72
N MET A 82 -7.77 21.05 -4.20
CA MET A 82 -6.83 22.18 -4.28
C MET A 82 -6.62 22.63 -5.73
N LEU A 83 -6.39 21.68 -6.64
CA LEU A 83 -6.21 21.96 -8.07
C LEU A 83 -7.49 22.49 -8.72
N LYS A 84 -8.65 21.90 -8.41
CA LYS A 84 -9.95 22.34 -8.95
C LYS A 84 -10.26 23.78 -8.56
N ARG A 85 -9.94 24.20 -7.32
CA ARG A 85 -10.09 25.59 -6.87
C ARG A 85 -9.24 26.57 -7.70
N GLN A 86 -8.11 26.10 -8.22
CA GLN A 86 -7.22 26.86 -9.11
C GLN A 86 -7.61 26.74 -10.60
N GLY A 87 -8.72 26.07 -10.93
CA GLY A 87 -9.12 25.80 -12.32
C GLY A 87 -8.23 24.78 -13.03
N LYS A 88 -7.42 24.03 -12.29
CA LYS A 88 -6.51 22.99 -12.81
C LYS A 88 -7.08 21.59 -12.56
N SER A 89 -6.51 20.59 -13.22
CA SER A 89 -6.82 19.18 -12.97
C SER A 89 -5.56 18.33 -13.05
N LEU A 90 -5.52 17.24 -12.28
CA LEU A 90 -4.36 16.33 -12.21
C LEU A 90 -3.98 15.74 -13.58
N GLU A 91 -4.94 15.54 -14.48
CA GLU A 91 -4.71 15.00 -15.83
C GLU A 91 -4.12 16.01 -16.82
N LEU A 92 -4.26 17.30 -16.53
CA LEU A 92 -3.84 18.40 -17.40
C LEU A 92 -2.59 19.13 -16.91
N LEU A 93 -2.03 18.74 -15.76
CA LEU A 93 -0.82 19.36 -15.22
C LEU A 93 0.40 19.00 -16.06
N GLY A 94 1.07 20.02 -16.59
CA GLY A 94 2.40 19.86 -17.18
C GLY A 94 3.46 19.60 -16.11
N ALA A 95 4.55 18.92 -16.48
CA ALA A 95 5.65 18.60 -15.55
C ALA A 95 6.29 19.84 -14.90
N ASP A 96 6.30 20.98 -15.60
CA ASP A 96 6.90 22.23 -15.15
C ASP A 96 5.87 23.23 -14.58
N GLU A 97 4.61 22.79 -14.40
CA GLU A 97 3.55 23.69 -13.98
C GLU A 97 3.57 23.92 -12.47
N ILE A 98 3.77 25.17 -12.06
CA ILE A 98 3.77 25.54 -10.64
C ILE A 98 2.34 25.46 -10.11
N VAL A 99 2.16 24.65 -9.06
CA VAL A 99 0.92 24.51 -8.30
C VAL A 99 1.07 25.28 -7.00
N GLU A 100 0.17 26.23 -6.75
CA GLU A 100 0.17 26.96 -5.49
C GLU A 100 -0.62 26.19 -4.44
N VAL A 101 -0.14 26.19 -3.19
CA VAL A 101 -0.85 25.56 -2.08
C VAL A 101 -1.82 26.57 -1.48
N ASP A 102 -3.11 26.34 -1.68
CA ASP A 102 -4.15 27.20 -1.12
C ASP A 102 -4.27 27.06 0.40
N GLU A 103 -4.76 28.11 1.07
CA GLU A 103 -4.83 28.13 2.53
C GLU A 103 -5.77 27.08 3.10
N THR A 104 -6.86 26.77 2.40
CA THR A 104 -7.85 25.77 2.83
C THR A 104 -7.23 24.37 2.78
N ALA A 105 -6.59 24.00 1.68
CA ALA A 105 -5.86 22.73 1.54
C ALA A 105 -4.73 22.62 2.58
N ARG A 106 -4.03 23.72 2.86
CA ARG A 106 -2.99 23.75 3.90
C ARG A 106 -3.57 23.50 5.30
N LEU A 107 -4.73 24.07 5.63
CA LEU A 107 -5.39 23.87 6.92
C LEU A 107 -5.93 22.44 7.06
N GLU A 108 -6.55 21.90 6.01
CA GLU A 108 -7.02 20.52 5.97
C GLU A 108 -5.86 19.53 6.14
N ALA A 109 -4.76 19.73 5.41
CA ALA A 109 -3.56 18.90 5.53
C ALA A 109 -2.97 18.97 6.95
N LYS A 110 -2.90 20.16 7.54
CA LYS A 110 -2.46 20.36 8.94
C LYS A 110 -3.35 19.62 9.93
N ALA A 111 -4.67 19.62 9.73
CA ALA A 111 -5.58 18.86 10.57
C ALA A 111 -5.37 17.34 10.43
N LEU A 112 -5.08 16.86 9.21
CA LEU A 112 -4.83 15.45 8.96
C LEU A 112 -3.55 14.93 9.64
N ILE A 113 -2.47 15.73 9.64
CA ILE A 113 -1.19 15.38 10.27
C ILE A 113 -1.05 15.83 11.72
N GLY A 114 -2.06 16.53 12.24
CA GLY A 114 -2.08 17.02 13.62
C GLY A 114 -2.10 15.89 14.65
N PRO A 115 -2.00 16.20 15.95
CA PRO A 115 -1.90 15.21 17.02
C PRO A 115 -3.06 14.21 17.02
N ASP A 116 -4.28 14.68 16.79
CA ASP A 116 -5.50 13.87 16.70
C ASP A 116 -5.87 13.48 15.26
N GLY A 117 -4.99 13.83 14.30
CA GLY A 117 -5.21 13.60 12.89
C GLY A 117 -5.02 12.13 12.51
N PRO A 118 -5.77 11.61 11.51
CA PRO A 118 -5.60 10.24 11.05
C PRO A 118 -4.22 9.96 10.45
N LEU A 119 -3.46 10.99 10.04
CA LEU A 119 -2.08 10.88 9.55
C LEU A 119 -1.07 11.46 10.54
N GLY A 120 -1.51 11.78 11.76
CA GLY A 120 -0.64 12.23 12.84
C GLY A 120 0.29 11.13 13.32
N ALA A 121 1.38 11.54 13.99
CA ALA A 121 2.41 10.63 14.46
C ALA A 121 1.86 9.54 15.40
N GLU A 122 0.89 9.87 16.25
CA GLU A 122 0.25 8.92 17.17
C GLU A 122 -0.56 7.85 16.44
N ALA A 123 -1.40 8.26 15.48
CA ALA A 123 -2.23 7.34 14.71
C ALA A 123 -1.40 6.45 13.77
N VAL A 124 -0.38 7.01 13.12
CA VAL A 124 0.48 6.27 12.18
C VAL A 124 1.40 5.31 12.92
N SER A 125 2.01 5.75 14.03
CA SER A 125 2.83 4.85 14.86
C SER A 125 2.03 3.66 15.38
N GLN A 126 0.76 3.88 15.79
CA GLN A 126 -0.10 2.78 16.22
C GLN A 126 -0.34 1.76 15.10
N ARG A 127 -0.66 2.23 13.88
CA ARG A 127 -0.86 1.33 12.73
C ARG A 127 0.40 0.55 12.39
N LEU A 128 1.57 1.17 12.53
CA LEU A 128 2.85 0.52 12.24
C LEU A 128 3.15 -0.59 13.26
N VAL A 129 2.87 -0.34 14.54
CA VAL A 129 2.98 -1.34 15.62
C VAL A 129 1.96 -2.46 15.42
N ASP A 130 0.69 -2.14 15.17
CA ASP A 130 -0.37 -3.12 14.91
C ASP A 130 0.00 -4.01 13.71
N PHE A 131 0.60 -3.43 12.67
CA PHE A 131 1.10 -4.17 11.52
C PHE A 131 2.26 -5.12 11.90
N ALA A 132 3.22 -4.63 12.68
CA ALA A 132 4.35 -5.42 13.15
C ALA A 132 3.92 -6.59 14.05
N ILE A 133 2.94 -6.38 14.92
CA ILE A 133 2.34 -7.42 15.75
C ILE A 133 1.58 -8.43 14.87
N ALA A 134 0.78 -7.94 13.93
CA ALA A 134 -0.02 -8.81 13.05
C ALA A 134 0.85 -9.68 12.13
N ILE A 135 1.96 -9.16 11.59
CA ILE A 135 2.87 -9.92 10.73
C ILE A 135 3.74 -10.90 11.52
N SER A 136 4.10 -10.58 12.76
CA SER A 136 4.85 -11.50 13.62
C SER A 136 3.98 -12.61 14.22
N GLY A 137 2.65 -12.48 14.14
CA GLY A 137 1.70 -13.39 14.78
C GLY A 137 1.56 -13.16 16.28
N GLY A 138 1.91 -11.96 16.77
CA GLY A 138 2.00 -11.66 18.20
C GLY A 138 3.22 -12.26 18.89
N ASP A 139 4.21 -12.72 18.12
CA ASP A 139 5.42 -13.35 18.64
C ASP A 139 6.43 -12.31 19.14
N LYS A 140 6.46 -12.10 20.46
CA LYS A 140 7.38 -11.16 21.14
C LYS A 140 8.86 -11.54 20.94
N SER A 141 9.20 -12.79 20.62
CA SER A 141 10.59 -13.16 20.34
C SER A 141 11.17 -12.48 19.09
N LYS A 142 10.30 -11.97 18.21
CA LYS A 142 10.68 -11.30 16.96
C LYS A 142 10.80 -9.78 17.10
N VAL A 143 10.57 -9.19 18.28
CA VAL A 143 10.60 -7.74 18.49
C VAL A 143 11.87 -7.11 17.93
N GLU A 144 13.04 -7.70 18.17
CA GLU A 144 14.30 -7.09 17.68
C GLU A 144 14.45 -7.15 16.17
N THR A 145 13.90 -8.19 15.54
CA THR A 145 13.84 -8.28 14.09
C THR A 145 12.88 -7.23 13.53
N LEU A 146 11.73 -7.03 14.16
CA LEU A 146 10.74 -6.02 13.77
C LEU A 146 11.32 -4.60 13.94
N ARG A 147 11.97 -4.33 15.08
CA ARG A 147 12.63 -3.04 15.36
C ARG A 147 13.67 -2.73 14.28
N SER A 148 14.55 -3.69 13.98
CA SER A 148 15.58 -3.52 12.96
C SER A 148 14.98 -3.29 11.57
N ALA A 149 13.94 -4.04 11.18
CA ALA A 149 13.27 -3.87 9.90
C ALA A 149 12.59 -2.50 9.78
N ILE A 150 11.95 -2.01 10.84
CA ILE A 150 11.34 -0.67 10.85
C ILE A 150 12.42 0.41 10.76
N GLU A 151 13.49 0.31 11.54
CA GLU A 151 14.62 1.25 11.47
C GLU A 151 15.23 1.29 10.06
N GLN A 152 15.42 0.13 9.43
CA GLN A 152 15.87 0.06 8.04
C GLN A 152 14.90 0.75 7.08
N GLY A 153 13.59 0.51 7.22
CA GLY A 153 12.57 1.18 6.39
C GLY A 153 12.60 2.71 6.51
N PHE A 154 12.77 3.25 7.73
CA PHE A 154 12.91 4.70 7.92
C PHE A 154 14.20 5.26 7.32
N LYS A 155 15.33 4.54 7.43
CA LYS A 155 16.60 4.94 6.78
C LYS A 155 16.50 4.93 5.25
N GLU A 156 15.81 3.95 4.69
CA GLU A 156 15.55 3.91 3.24
C GLU A 156 14.65 5.07 2.80
N ALA A 157 13.62 5.39 3.57
CA ALA A 157 12.77 6.55 3.31
C ALA A 157 13.57 7.86 3.36
N GLU A 158 14.46 8.03 4.35
CA GLU A 158 15.36 9.18 4.44
C GLU A 158 16.32 9.25 3.23
N LYS A 159 16.81 8.10 2.75
CA LYS A 159 17.65 8.07 1.53
C LYS A 159 16.90 8.52 0.28
N ILE A 160 15.62 8.20 0.15
CA ILE A 160 14.79 8.52 -1.02
C ILE A 160 14.31 9.97 -0.97
N LEU A 161 13.84 10.42 0.21
CA LEU A 161 13.20 11.72 0.40
C LEU A 161 14.17 12.81 0.85
N GLY A 162 15.39 12.45 1.26
CA GLY A 162 16.31 13.34 1.96
C GLY A 162 15.92 13.45 3.43
N GLU A 163 15.98 14.66 3.99
CA GLU A 163 15.68 14.86 5.39
C GLU A 163 14.20 14.55 5.73
N LEU A 164 14.00 13.62 6.66
CA LEU A 164 12.65 13.32 7.15
C LEU A 164 12.09 14.50 7.96
N PRO A 165 10.82 14.90 7.71
CA PRO A 165 10.14 15.92 8.51
C PRO A 165 10.02 15.51 9.99
N ASP A 166 9.86 16.49 10.87
CA ASP A 166 9.73 16.26 12.32
C ASP A 166 8.61 15.28 12.68
N VAL A 167 7.46 15.36 11.99
CA VAL A 167 6.34 14.42 12.17
C VAL A 167 6.76 12.98 11.88
N SER A 168 7.63 12.75 10.89
CA SER A 168 8.14 11.41 10.57
C SER A 168 9.12 10.91 11.63
N LYS A 169 10.00 11.79 12.14
CA LYS A 169 10.91 11.49 13.25
C LYS A 169 10.14 11.17 14.54
N GLU A 170 9.07 11.91 14.82
CA GLU A 170 8.16 11.65 15.94
C GLU A 170 7.43 10.32 15.77
N THR A 171 6.92 10.03 14.57
CA THR A 171 6.28 8.73 14.25
C THR A 171 7.23 7.57 14.52
N TYR A 172 8.49 7.68 14.09
CA TYR A 172 9.53 6.69 14.36
C TYR A 172 9.73 6.47 15.86
N LYS A 173 9.95 7.56 16.60
CA LYS A 173 10.17 7.51 18.06
C LYS A 173 9.00 6.82 18.77
N LEU A 174 7.77 7.25 18.51
CA LEU A 174 6.56 6.67 19.12
C LEU A 174 6.40 5.19 18.76
N THR A 175 6.73 4.80 17.53
CA THR A 175 6.70 3.39 17.11
C THR A 175 7.67 2.56 17.94
N MET A 176 8.89 3.04 18.15
CA MET A 176 9.88 2.33 18.96
C MET A 176 9.47 2.23 20.43
N GLU A 177 8.95 3.31 21.00
CA GLU A 177 8.43 3.32 22.37
C GLU A 177 7.26 2.33 22.56
N LYS A 178 6.35 2.26 21.59
CA LYS A 178 5.21 1.33 21.62
C LYS A 178 5.64 -0.13 21.44
N LEU A 179 6.62 -0.40 20.58
CA LEU A 179 7.21 -1.74 20.45
C LEU A 179 7.92 -2.17 21.74
N ASP A 180 8.66 -1.26 22.37
CA ASP A 180 9.31 -1.51 23.65
C ASP A 180 8.29 -1.79 24.76
N ALA A 181 7.19 -1.05 24.79
CA ALA A 181 6.10 -1.26 25.73
C ALA A 181 5.45 -2.64 25.51
N TRP A 182 5.13 -2.98 24.27
CA TRP A 182 4.56 -4.28 23.91
C TRP A 182 5.49 -5.46 24.27
N ALA A 183 6.80 -5.29 24.09
CA ALA A 183 7.79 -6.31 24.44
C ALA A 183 7.90 -6.55 25.95
N LYS A 184 7.59 -5.52 26.77
CA LYS A 184 7.63 -5.56 28.24
C LYS A 184 6.30 -5.90 28.88
N GLU A 185 5.21 -5.91 28.11
CA GLU A 185 3.90 -6.37 28.57
C GLU A 185 4.02 -7.86 28.94
N GLU A 186 3.46 -8.29 30.07
CA GLU A 186 3.46 -9.72 30.48
C GLU A 186 2.24 -10.44 29.92
#